data_AF-A0AAV5ZMP8-F1
#
_entry.id   AF-A0AAV5ZMP8-F1
#
_cell.length_a   1.000
_cell.length_b   1.000
_cell.length_c   1.000
_cell.angle_alpha   90.00
_cell.angle_beta   90.00
_cell.angle_gamma   90.00
#
_symmetry.space_group_name_H-M   'P 1'
#
loop_
_entity.id
_entity.type
_entity.pdbx_description
1 polymer ?
#
loop_
_entity_poly.entity_id
_entity_poly.type
_entity_poly.pdbx_seq_one_letter_code
_entity_poly.pdbx_strand_id
1 'polypeptide(L)' 'MTIPEIHVGPIIAALVYAAIGLVIFAVAFIVVDRLTPYHLWKEIIDKHNTALAIVVGAVAIGISIIVSSAIR' A
#
# COMPACT_ATOMS: atom_id res chain seq x y z
N MET A 1 27.59 -4.98 26.83
CA MET A 1 26.21 -4.61 27.22
C MET A 1 26.13 -3.09 27.27
N THR A 2 25.93 -2.44 26.14
CA THR A 2 25.66 -1.00 26.08
C THR A 2 24.20 -0.83 25.70
N ILE A 3 23.45 -0.22 26.61
CA ILE A 3 22.06 0.17 26.47
C ILE A 3 21.94 1.03 25.19
N PRO A 4 20.97 0.79 24.30
CA PRO A 4 20.85 1.56 23.07
C PRO A 4 20.51 3.00 23.46
N GLU A 5 21.44 3.92 23.21
CA GLU A 5 21.07 5.32 23.04
C GLU A 5 19.99 5.36 21.97
N ILE A 6 18.75 5.67 22.38
CA ILE A 6 17.65 5.93 21.48
C ILE A 6 18.03 7.17 20.69
N HIS A 7 18.78 6.98 19.60
CA HIS A 7 19.06 8.02 18.65
C HIS A 7 17.72 8.33 17.98
N VAL A 8 17.08 9.43 18.39
CA VAL A 8 15.76 9.85 17.88
C VAL A 8 15.79 10.07 16.36
N GLY A 9 16.97 10.36 15.81
CA GLY A 9 17.24 10.53 14.38
C GLY A 9 16.76 9.35 13.51
N PRO A 10 17.24 8.11 13.71
CA PRO A 10 16.80 6.96 12.94
C PRO A 10 15.32 6.62 13.09
N ILE A 11 14.69 6.88 14.25
CA ILE A 11 13.25 6.66 14.44
C ILE A 11 12.44 7.63 13.58
N ILE A 12 12.82 8.91 13.56
CA ILE A 12 12.16 9.92 12.72
C ILE A 12 12.33 9.57 11.24
N ALA A 13 13.53 9.15 10.82
CA ALA A 13 13.78 8.72 9.45
C ALA A 13 12.89 7.52 9.06
N ALA A 14 12.78 6.51 9.92
CA ALA A 14 11.91 5.35 9.68
C ALA A 14 10.43 5.76 9.52
N LEU A 15 9.97 6.71 10.32
CA LEU A 15 8.59 7.21 10.26
C LEU A 15 8.31 7.98 8.97
N VAL A 16 9.29 8.78 8.50
CA VAL A 16 9.21 9.49 7.22
C VAL A 16 9.19 8.50 6.05
N TYR A 17 10.06 7.49 6.05
CA TYR A 17 10.08 6.47 5.00
C TYR A 17 8.78 5.63 4.99
N ALA A 18 8.24 5.29 6.16
CA ALA A 18 6.94 4.62 6.26
C ALA A 18 5.80 5.48 5.70
N ALA A 19 5.80 6.79 5.98
CA ALA A 19 4.82 7.72 5.44
C ALA A 19 4.93 7.85 3.91
N ILE A 20 6.15 7.90 3.37
CA ILE A 20 6.38 7.92 1.92
C ILE A 20 5.85 6.63 1.27
N GLY A 21 6.14 5.46 1.87
CA GLY A 21 5.61 4.18 1.40
C GLY A 21 4.07 4.14 1.38
N LEU A 22 3.44 4.69 2.42
CA LEU A 22 1.97 4.80 2.49
C LEU A 22 1.41 5.72 1.40
N VAL A 23 2.06 6.86 1.14
CA VAL A 23 1.64 7.79 0.08
C VAL A 23 1.76 7.12 -1.29
N ILE A 24 2.85 6.42 -1.56
CA ILE A 24 3.04 5.66 -2.80
C ILE A 24 1.95 4.58 -2.94
N PHE A 25 1.62 3.88 -1.85
CA PHE A 25 0.55 2.89 -1.84
C PHE A 25 -0.81 3.52 -2.21
N ALA A 26 -1.13 4.67 -1.62
CA ALA A 26 -2.37 5.39 -1.92
C ALA A 26 -2.44 5.86 -3.38
N VAL A 27 -1.34 6.40 -3.92
CA VAL A 27 -1.27 6.84 -5.32
C VAL A 27 -1.44 5.65 -6.26
N ALA A 28 -0.78 4.52 -5.99
CA ALA A 28 -0.94 3.31 -6.79
C ALA A 28 -2.40 2.81 -6.77
N PHE A 29 -3.08 2.87 -5.63
CA PHE A 29 -4.50 2.52 -5.52
C PHE A 29 -5.39 3.43 -6.39
N ILE A 30 -5.14 4.74 -6.38
CA ILE A 30 -5.85 5.70 -7.25
C ILE A 30 -5.59 5.42 -8.73
N VAL A 31 -4.34 5.11 -9.09
CA VAL A 31 -3.98 4.75 -10.47
C VAL A 31 -4.73 3.49 -10.92
N VAL A 32 -4.84 2.50 -10.06
CA VAL A 32 -5.55 1.24 -10.32
C VAL A 32 -7.06 1.45 -10.44
N ASP A 33 -7.65 2.27 -9.57
CA ASP A 33 -9.06 2.67 -9.64
C ASP A 33 -9.35 3.45 -10.94
N ARG A 34 -8.41 4.27 -11.40
CA ARG A 34 -8.55 4.99 -12.67
C ARG A 34 -8.33 4.09 -13.91
N LEU A 35 -7.43 3.11 -13.82
CA LEU A 35 -7.23 2.07 -14.84
C LEU A 35 -8.40 1.10 -14.91
N THR A 36 -9.11 0.91 -13.81
CA THR A 36 -10.29 0.07 -13.70
C THR A 36 -11.52 0.98 -13.64
N PRO A 37 -11.99 1.58 -14.76
CA PRO A 37 -13.14 2.49 -14.79
C PRO A 37 -14.49 1.78 -14.52
N TYR A 38 -14.46 0.66 -13.80
CA TYR A 38 -15.62 0.00 -13.21
C TYR A 38 -15.83 0.58 -11.81
N HIS A 39 -17.08 0.88 -11.44
CA HIS A 39 -17.40 1.20 -10.06
C HIS A 39 -17.14 -0.03 -9.19
N LEU A 40 -15.93 -0.15 -8.62
CA LEU A 40 -15.49 -1.27 -7.79
C LEU A 40 -16.52 -1.60 -6.71
N TRP A 41 -17.04 -0.57 -6.04
CA TRP A 41 -18.10 -0.72 -5.05
C TRP A 41 -19.36 -1.39 -5.62
N LYS A 42 -19.83 -0.94 -6.79
CA LYS A 42 -21.04 -1.47 -7.44
C LYS A 42 -20.82 -2.88 -7.97
N GLU A 43 -19.66 -3.15 -8.56
CA GLU A 43 -19.36 -4.43 -9.19
C GLU A 43 -19.03 -5.52 -8.15
N ILE A 44 -18.38 -5.16 -7.04
CA ILE A 44 -18.04 -6.08 -5.94
C ILE A 44 -19.26 -6.35 -5.05
N ILE A 45 -20.07 -5.33 -4.74
CA ILE A 45 -21.20 -5.48 -3.80
C ILE A 45 -22.50 -5.80 -4.52
N ASP A 46 -22.90 -5.07 -5.57
CA ASP A 46 -24.19 -5.33 -6.25
C ASP A 46 -24.11 -6.52 -7.22
N LYS A 47 -22.97 -6.70 -7.91
CA LYS A 47 -22.80 -7.79 -8.89
C LYS A 47 -21.98 -8.96 -8.39
N HIS A 48 -21.46 -8.88 -7.17
CA HIS A 48 -20.69 -9.97 -6.56
C HIS A 48 -19.52 -10.47 -7.42
N ASN A 49 -18.89 -9.56 -8.19
CA ASN A 49 -17.85 -9.92 -9.15
C ASN A 49 -16.53 -10.22 -8.42
N THR A 50 -16.38 -11.48 -8.03
CA THR A 50 -15.19 -12.01 -7.35
C THR A 50 -13.92 -11.86 -8.19
N ALA A 51 -14.02 -11.88 -9.52
CA ALA A 51 -12.86 -11.68 -10.38
C ALA A 51 -12.22 -10.29 -10.18
N LEU A 52 -13.03 -9.24 -10.09
CA LEU A 52 -12.54 -7.89 -9.79
C LEU A 52 -11.98 -7.78 -8.36
N ALA A 53 -12.64 -8.40 -7.38
CA ALA A 53 -12.13 -8.43 -6.01
C ALA A 53 -10.74 -9.11 -5.92
N ILE A 54 -10.54 -10.22 -6.64
CA ILE A 54 -9.25 -10.92 -6.70
C ILE A 54 -8.18 -10.05 -7.36
N VAL A 55 -8.51 -9.36 -8.46
CA VAL A 55 -7.56 -8.46 -9.15
C VAL A 55 -7.15 -7.30 -8.23
N VAL A 56 -8.10 -6.65 -7.56
CA VAL A 56 -7.80 -5.58 -6.59
C VAL A 56 -6.96 -6.11 -5.44
N GLY A 57 -7.27 -7.30 -4.91
CA GLY A 57 -6.48 -7.96 -3.87
C GLY A 57 -5.06 -8.27 -4.31
N ALA A 58 -4.87 -8.81 -5.52
CA ALA A 58 -3.55 -9.11 -6.08
C ALA A 58 -2.70 -7.84 -6.27
N VAL A 59 -3.34 -6.75 -6.72
CA VAL A 59 -2.67 -5.44 -6.85
C VAL A 59 -2.27 -4.88 -5.49
N ALA A 60 -3.15 -4.96 -4.48
CA ALA A 60 -2.83 -4.54 -3.12
C ALA A 60 -1.62 -5.31 -2.55
N ILE A 61 -1.55 -6.62 -2.79
CA ILE A 61 -0.39 -7.46 -2.39
C ILE A 61 0.87 -7.03 -3.16
N GLY A 62 0.78 -6.81 -4.47
CA GLY A 62 1.91 -6.38 -5.29
C GLY A 62 2.51 -5.05 -4.80
N ILE A 63 1.66 -4.06 -4.51
CA ILE A 63 2.10 -2.76 -3.98
C ILE A 63 2.72 -2.94 -2.58
N SER A 64 2.13 -3.79 -1.73
CA SER A 64 2.69 -4.08 -0.40
C SER A 64 4.11 -4.66 -0.48
N ILE A 65 4.37 -5.54 -1.45
CA ILE A 65 5.72 -6.12 -1.68
C ILE A 65 6.70 -5.04 -2.16
N ILE A 66 6.29 -4.14 -3.06
CA ILE A 66 7.14 -3.04 -3.54
C ILE A 66 7.52 -2.12 -2.38
N VAL A 67 6.56 -1.75 -1.54
CA VAL A 67 6.81 -0.92 -0.35
C VAL A 67 7.72 -1.64 0.64
N SER A 68 7.49 -2.92 0.89
CA SER A 68 8.36 -3.76 1.73
C SER A 68 9.80 -3.81 1.18
N SER A 69 9.97 -3.98 -0.13
CA SER A 69 11.29 -3.99 -0.77
C SER A 69 11.97 -2.62 -0.77
N ALA A 70 11.22 -1.53 -0.73
CA ALA A 70 11.76 -0.17 -0.68
C ALA A 70 12.29 0.20 0.71
N ILE A 71 11.74 -0.42 1.76
CA ILE A 71 12.15 -0.22 3.16
C ILE A 71 13.14 -1.34 3.52
N ARG A 72 14.44 -1.08 3.33
CA ARG A 72 15.54 -1.97 3.74
C ARG A 72 16.08 -1.61 5.13
#